data_AF-A0A1Q7QQG8-F1
#
_entry.id   AF-A0A1Q7QQG8-F1
#
_cell.length_a   1.000
_cell.length_b   1.000
_cell.length_c   1.000
_cell.angle_alpha   90.00
_cell.angle_beta   90.00
_cell.angle_gamma   90.00
#
_symmetry.space_group_name_H-M   'P 1'
#
loop_
_entity.id
_entity.type
_entity.pdbx_description
1 polymer ?
#
loop_
_entity_poly.entity_id
_entity_poly.type
_entity_poly.pdbx_seq_one_letter_code
_entity_poly.pdbx_strand_id
1 'polypeptide(L)'
;MKVAGQGELRLLEDIKEFLAAGAAADDAAVIADASGFVVASCDMFVEGVHFDLGWMGTEDVGWRSLALALGDLAAKGAEPAWALASLAIPRRWNVEQLRNLYKGMRALGQQFQTSIVGGDMSSIEGPAVLSLTVAGRTTSMPLARSQAQPGWSVAVTGPLGAAALALREHRAFRLVPLIEEGRRLNSLGLCCGDVSDGLVREMEKFAAMAGVGCVLQGADVPCAPGASLEDALTSGEEAELVCVGPQDAIEEAGLEEIGKLTDAGDVKVIGADLKTTGYDHFA
;
A
#
# COMPACT_ATOMS: atom_id res chain seq x y z
N MET A 1 -22.29 18.98 -1.58
CA MET A 1 -20.99 19.21 -0.92
C MET A 1 -19.89 18.95 -1.96
N LYS A 2 -18.71 19.56 -1.86
CA LYS A 2 -17.55 19.19 -2.70
C LYS A 2 -16.76 18.09 -2.01
N VAL A 3 -16.01 17.28 -2.77
CA VAL A 3 -15.14 16.22 -2.22
C VAL A 3 -13.94 16.78 -1.44
N ALA A 4 -13.47 17.97 -1.79
CA ALA A 4 -12.36 18.63 -1.10
C ALA A 4 -12.68 18.93 0.38
N GLY A 5 -11.73 18.64 1.26
CA GLY A 5 -11.82 18.82 2.71
C GLY A 5 -12.73 17.81 3.42
N GLN A 6 -13.10 16.70 2.77
CA GLN A 6 -13.90 15.64 3.40
C GLN A 6 -13.04 14.52 3.99
N GLY A 7 -11.83 14.32 3.45
CA GLY A 7 -10.97 13.17 3.77
C GLY A 7 -11.47 11.87 3.13
N GLU A 8 -10.52 11.01 2.76
CA GLU A 8 -10.80 9.79 2.00
C GLU A 8 -11.71 8.79 2.74
N LEU A 9 -11.39 8.48 4.01
CA LEU A 9 -12.15 7.51 4.81
C LEU A 9 -13.62 7.89 4.96
N ARG A 10 -13.92 9.19 5.03
CA ARG A 10 -15.30 9.68 5.09
C ARG A 10 -16.03 9.48 3.76
N LEU A 11 -15.37 9.81 2.65
CA LEU A 11 -15.94 9.63 1.31
C LEU A 11 -16.19 8.15 1.01
N LEU A 12 -15.35 7.25 1.54
CA LEU A 12 -15.54 5.81 1.45
C LEU A 12 -16.83 5.35 2.14
N GLU A 13 -17.11 5.86 3.35
CA GLU A 13 -18.37 5.58 4.05
C GLU A 13 -19.60 6.08 3.26
N ASP A 14 -19.49 7.23 2.60
CA ASP A 14 -20.57 7.79 1.76
C ASP A 14 -20.90 6.91 0.53
N ILE A 15 -19.95 6.11 0.01
CA ILE A 15 -20.19 5.23 -1.15
C ILE A 15 -20.44 3.76 -0.77
N LYS A 16 -20.21 3.40 0.49
CA LYS A 16 -20.25 2.01 0.98
C LYS A 16 -21.58 1.30 0.73
N GLU A 17 -22.68 2.04 0.76
CA GLU A 17 -24.03 1.50 0.49
C GLU A 17 -24.22 0.98 -0.94
N PHE A 18 -23.38 1.42 -1.89
CA PHE A 18 -23.40 0.98 -3.29
C PHE A 18 -22.48 -0.21 -3.56
N LEU A 19 -21.68 -0.62 -2.57
CA LEU A 19 -20.72 -1.71 -2.70
C LEU A 19 -21.32 -3.05 -2.26
N ALA A 20 -20.68 -4.14 -2.68
CA ALA A 20 -21.04 -5.47 -2.19
C ALA A 20 -20.82 -5.56 -0.67
N ALA A 21 -21.61 -6.38 0.02
CA ALA A 21 -21.46 -6.58 1.46
C ALA A 21 -20.04 -7.10 1.79
N GLY A 22 -19.37 -6.44 2.73
CA GLY A 22 -17.97 -6.76 3.12
C GLY A 22 -16.90 -6.18 2.19
N ALA A 23 -17.27 -5.46 1.12
CA ALA A 23 -16.31 -4.67 0.35
C ALA A 23 -15.75 -3.50 1.18
N ALA A 24 -14.58 -3.00 0.78
CA ALA A 24 -13.88 -1.89 1.46
C ALA A 24 -13.55 -2.16 2.95
N ALA A 25 -13.33 -3.43 3.29
CA ALA A 25 -12.97 -3.87 4.63
C ALA A 25 -11.50 -4.32 4.76
N ASP A 26 -10.72 -4.14 3.69
CA ASP A 26 -9.34 -4.61 3.55
C ASP A 26 -8.61 -3.95 2.36
N ASP A 27 -7.33 -4.26 2.16
CA ASP A 27 -6.46 -3.76 1.07
C ASP A 27 -6.89 -4.20 -0.33
N ALA A 28 -7.38 -5.44 -0.45
CA ALA A 28 -7.70 -6.02 -1.73
C ALA A 28 -8.99 -6.83 -1.64
N ALA A 29 -9.67 -6.96 -2.78
CA ALA A 29 -10.81 -7.84 -2.89
C ALA A 29 -10.33 -9.30 -2.90
N VAL A 30 -10.82 -10.09 -1.94
CA VAL A 30 -10.58 -11.54 -1.89
C VAL A 30 -11.84 -12.26 -2.38
N ILE A 31 -11.73 -12.97 -3.50
CA ILE A 31 -12.85 -13.59 -4.21
C ILE A 31 -12.62 -15.10 -4.26
N ALA A 32 -13.62 -15.89 -3.84
CA ALA A 32 -13.53 -17.34 -3.92
C ALA A 32 -13.41 -17.83 -5.38
N ASP A 33 -12.51 -18.77 -5.60
CA ASP A 33 -12.27 -19.43 -6.89
C ASP A 33 -12.17 -20.95 -6.69
N ALA A 34 -12.23 -21.73 -7.77
CA ALA A 34 -12.32 -23.19 -7.71
C ALA A 34 -11.18 -23.86 -6.91
N SER A 35 -10.02 -23.21 -6.81
CA SER A 35 -8.82 -23.74 -6.15
C SER A 35 -8.32 -22.86 -4.98
N GLY A 36 -9.17 -22.00 -4.42
CA GLY A 36 -8.79 -21.09 -3.34
C GLY A 36 -9.42 -19.71 -3.52
N PHE A 37 -8.58 -18.68 -3.60
CA PHE A 37 -9.02 -17.31 -3.71
C PHE A 37 -8.19 -16.54 -4.74
N VAL A 38 -8.87 -15.68 -5.48
CA VAL A 38 -8.26 -14.60 -6.25
C VAL A 38 -8.22 -13.37 -5.36
N VAL A 39 -7.05 -12.76 -5.25
CA VAL A 39 -6.87 -11.46 -4.60
C VAL A 39 -6.65 -10.43 -5.70
N ALA A 40 -7.44 -9.37 -5.73
CA ALA A 40 -7.33 -8.33 -6.75
C ALA A 40 -7.37 -6.92 -6.12
N SER A 41 -6.52 -6.04 -6.62
CA SER A 41 -6.49 -4.63 -6.26
C SER A 41 -6.39 -3.73 -7.49
N CYS A 42 -6.71 -2.46 -7.32
CA CYS A 42 -6.65 -1.44 -8.36
C CYS A 42 -6.13 -0.12 -7.82
N ASP A 43 -4.98 0.31 -8.33
CA ASP A 43 -4.34 1.57 -7.97
C ASP A 43 -4.34 2.58 -9.11
N MET A 44 -4.19 3.85 -8.74
CA MET A 44 -4.09 4.96 -9.67
C MET A 44 -2.87 5.84 -9.36
N PHE A 45 -2.09 6.12 -10.39
CA PHE A 45 -0.90 6.96 -10.34
C PHE A 45 -1.09 8.15 -11.27
N VAL A 46 -0.94 9.35 -10.72
CA VAL A 46 -1.19 10.62 -11.39
C VAL A 46 0.10 11.45 -11.41
N GLU A 47 0.50 11.92 -12.59
CA GLU A 47 1.63 12.85 -12.76
C GLU A 47 1.39 14.14 -11.97
N GLY A 48 2.35 14.55 -11.15
CA GLY A 48 2.25 15.67 -10.22
C GLY A 48 1.65 15.31 -8.85
N VAL A 49 1.21 14.06 -8.66
CA VAL A 49 0.73 13.54 -7.37
C VAL A 49 1.61 12.38 -6.90
N HIS A 50 1.75 11.33 -7.71
CA HIS A 50 2.47 10.10 -7.36
C HIS A 50 3.84 9.99 -8.04
N PHE A 51 4.02 10.71 -9.16
CA PHE A 51 5.29 10.78 -9.86
C PHE A 51 5.44 12.11 -10.58
N ASP A 52 6.68 12.50 -10.88
CA ASP A 52 6.99 13.72 -11.62
C ASP A 52 8.09 13.44 -12.65
N LEU A 53 7.76 13.64 -13.93
CA LEU A 53 8.67 13.40 -15.05
C LEU A 53 9.77 14.45 -15.19
N GLY A 54 9.73 15.52 -14.39
CA GLY A 54 10.79 16.51 -14.28
C GLY A 54 12.07 15.96 -13.64
N TRP A 55 11.96 14.91 -12.82
CA TRP A 55 13.11 14.27 -12.18
C TRP A 55 13.08 12.74 -12.19
N MET A 56 11.93 12.11 -12.42
CA MET A 56 11.80 10.66 -12.51
C MET A 56 11.75 10.19 -13.98
N GLY A 57 12.58 9.21 -14.34
CA GLY A 57 12.50 8.57 -15.66
C GLY A 57 11.23 7.72 -15.79
N THR A 58 10.63 7.65 -16.97
CA THR A 58 9.38 6.87 -17.14
C THR A 58 9.57 5.38 -16.88
N GLU A 59 10.78 4.83 -17.04
CA GLU A 59 11.08 3.46 -16.62
C GLU A 59 10.96 3.29 -15.09
N ASP A 60 11.42 4.26 -14.32
CA ASP A 60 11.29 4.24 -12.86
C ASP A 60 9.84 4.45 -12.45
N VAL A 61 9.08 5.30 -13.16
CA VAL A 61 7.62 5.43 -12.95
C VAL A 61 6.93 4.09 -13.16
N GLY A 62 7.28 3.37 -14.23
CA GLY A 62 6.69 2.07 -14.53
C GLY A 62 7.03 1.02 -13.48
N TRP A 63 8.29 0.98 -13.04
CA TRP A 63 8.72 0.12 -11.94
C TRP A 63 7.95 0.45 -10.65
N ARG A 64 7.97 1.71 -10.22
CA ARG A 64 7.33 2.19 -8.99
C ARG A 64 5.83 1.87 -8.99
N SER A 65 5.13 2.19 -10.08
CA SER A 65 3.68 2.00 -10.17
C SER A 65 3.30 0.53 -10.00
N LEU A 66 4.00 -0.38 -10.68
CA LEU A 66 3.73 -1.81 -10.50
C LEU A 66 4.16 -2.32 -9.12
N ALA A 67 5.24 -1.79 -8.54
CA ALA A 67 5.72 -2.19 -7.23
C ALA A 67 4.69 -1.86 -6.14
N LEU A 68 4.16 -0.64 -6.16
CA LEU A 68 3.13 -0.19 -5.22
C LEU A 68 1.85 -1.01 -5.40
N ALA A 69 1.40 -1.22 -6.64
CA ALA A 69 0.18 -2.02 -6.87
C ALA A 69 0.32 -3.48 -6.43
N LEU A 70 1.52 -4.07 -6.56
CA LEU A 70 1.80 -5.40 -6.03
C LEU A 70 1.91 -5.44 -4.49
N GLY A 71 2.03 -4.29 -3.82
CA GLY A 71 2.05 -4.15 -2.37
C GLY A 71 0.80 -4.73 -1.71
N ASP A 72 -0.39 -4.45 -2.27
CA ASP A 72 -1.65 -5.03 -1.78
C ASP A 72 -1.66 -6.56 -1.86
N LEU A 73 -1.09 -7.13 -2.92
CA LEU A 73 -0.96 -8.59 -3.04
C LEU A 73 0.02 -9.14 -2.01
N ALA A 74 1.12 -8.43 -1.73
CA ALA A 74 2.04 -8.79 -0.65
C ALA A 74 1.31 -8.79 0.70
N ALA A 75 0.58 -7.72 1.02
CA ALA A 75 -0.17 -7.59 2.26
C ALA A 75 -1.15 -8.75 2.47
N LYS A 76 -1.78 -9.25 1.41
CA LYS A 76 -2.73 -10.39 1.48
C LYS A 76 -2.08 -11.76 1.24
N GLY A 77 -0.75 -11.83 1.15
CA GLY A 77 -0.02 -13.08 0.94
C GLY A 77 -0.39 -13.80 -0.35
N ALA A 78 -0.71 -13.04 -1.40
CA ALA A 78 -1.11 -13.56 -2.69
C ALA A 78 0.08 -13.66 -3.66
N GLU A 79 0.17 -14.78 -4.37
CA GLU A 79 1.12 -14.95 -5.46
C GLU A 79 0.63 -14.18 -6.70
N PRO A 80 1.38 -13.20 -7.23
CA PRO A 80 0.97 -12.44 -8.41
C PRO A 80 0.75 -13.33 -9.62
N ALA A 81 -0.36 -13.11 -10.35
CA ALA A 81 -0.70 -13.89 -11.53
C ALA A 81 -0.68 -13.04 -12.81
N TRP A 82 -1.37 -11.91 -12.80
CA TRP A 82 -1.46 -11.01 -13.95
C TRP A 82 -1.81 -9.59 -13.53
N ALA A 83 -1.60 -8.65 -14.45
CA ALA A 83 -1.99 -7.26 -14.27
C ALA A 83 -2.58 -6.66 -15.56
N LEU A 84 -3.39 -5.62 -15.41
CA LEU A 84 -3.94 -4.80 -16.48
C LEU A 84 -3.46 -3.36 -16.29
N ALA A 85 -3.21 -2.64 -17.39
CA ALA A 85 -2.82 -1.23 -17.33
C ALA A 85 -3.74 -0.35 -18.20
N SER A 86 -4.43 0.59 -17.57
CA SER A 86 -5.21 1.62 -18.26
C SER A 86 -4.49 2.96 -18.18
N LEU A 87 -4.35 3.66 -19.30
CA LEU A 87 -3.58 4.90 -19.38
C LEU A 87 -4.38 6.04 -20.01
N ALA A 88 -4.42 7.19 -19.34
CA ALA A 88 -4.76 8.46 -19.94
C ALA A 88 -3.47 9.27 -20.14
N ILE A 89 -2.96 9.31 -21.37
CA ILE A 89 -1.68 9.94 -21.68
C ILE A 89 -1.84 11.28 -22.41
N PRO A 90 -1.07 12.31 -22.05
CA PRO A 90 -1.08 13.56 -22.78
C PRO A 90 -0.47 13.43 -24.16
N ARG A 91 -1.02 14.13 -25.16
CA ARG A 91 -0.52 14.09 -26.55
C ARG A 91 0.93 14.57 -26.70
N ARG A 92 1.47 15.25 -25.68
CA ARG A 92 2.88 15.69 -25.63
C ARG A 92 3.86 14.54 -25.33
N TRP A 93 3.40 13.42 -24.78
CA TRP A 93 4.27 12.27 -24.55
C TRP A 93 4.77 11.70 -25.88
N ASN A 94 6.06 11.40 -25.93
CA ASN A 94 6.63 10.68 -27.06
C ASN A 94 6.48 9.16 -26.88
N VAL A 95 6.67 8.42 -27.98
CA VAL A 95 6.53 6.95 -27.98
C VAL A 95 7.56 6.27 -27.08
N GLU A 96 8.75 6.85 -26.92
CA GLU A 96 9.80 6.30 -26.08
C GLU A 96 9.46 6.37 -24.59
N GLN A 97 8.85 7.47 -24.13
CA GLN A 97 8.33 7.62 -22.77
C GLN A 97 7.37 6.49 -22.42
N LEU A 98 6.40 6.23 -23.30
CA LEU A 98 5.45 5.12 -23.15
C LEU A 98 6.14 3.75 -23.15
N ARG A 99 7.08 3.52 -24.08
CA ARG A 99 7.84 2.26 -24.13
C ARG A 99 8.64 2.04 -22.86
N ASN A 100 9.29 3.07 -22.33
CA ASN A 100 10.10 2.99 -21.12
C ASN A 100 9.23 2.72 -19.89
N LEU A 101 8.03 3.32 -19.79
CA LEU A 101 7.04 2.98 -18.76
C LEU A 101 6.76 1.46 -18.73
N TYR A 102 6.43 0.87 -19.88
CA TYR A 102 6.20 -0.58 -19.96
C TYR A 102 7.46 -1.42 -19.76
N LYS A 103 8.66 -0.91 -20.10
CA LYS A 103 9.92 -1.59 -19.77
C LYS A 103 10.11 -1.71 -18.26
N GLY A 104 9.84 -0.64 -17.51
CA GLY A 104 9.92 -0.62 -16.05
C GLY A 104 8.99 -1.64 -15.41
N MET A 105 7.70 -1.61 -15.78
CA MET A 105 6.71 -2.59 -15.33
C MET A 105 7.14 -4.02 -15.67
N ARG A 106 7.61 -4.26 -16.90
CA ARG A 106 8.06 -5.59 -17.32
C ARG A 106 9.27 -6.08 -16.53
N ALA A 107 10.24 -5.21 -16.27
CA ALA A 107 11.46 -5.58 -15.55
C ALA A 107 11.16 -6.03 -14.11
N LEU A 108 10.24 -5.34 -13.43
CA LEU A 108 9.77 -5.76 -12.12
C LEU A 108 8.92 -7.03 -12.19
N GLY A 109 7.92 -7.08 -13.09
CA GLY A 109 7.00 -8.21 -13.21
C GLY A 109 7.70 -9.55 -13.47
N GLN A 110 8.83 -9.53 -14.18
CA GLN A 110 9.66 -10.72 -14.40
C GLN A 110 10.17 -11.36 -13.10
N GLN A 111 10.38 -10.60 -12.03
CA GLN A 111 10.82 -11.13 -10.74
C GLN A 111 9.74 -11.95 -10.03
N PHE A 112 8.47 -11.63 -10.29
CA PHE A 112 7.31 -12.26 -9.67
C PHE A 112 6.47 -13.09 -10.65
N GLN A 113 7.03 -13.39 -11.83
CA GLN A 113 6.36 -14.12 -12.90
C GLN A 113 4.99 -13.53 -13.31
N THR A 114 4.81 -12.23 -13.11
CA THR A 114 3.59 -11.48 -13.48
C THR A 114 3.84 -10.61 -14.70
N SER A 115 2.79 -10.32 -15.44
CA SER A 115 2.88 -9.49 -16.65
C SER A 115 1.62 -8.67 -16.86
N ILE A 116 1.79 -7.54 -17.58
CA ILE A 116 0.66 -6.78 -18.09
C ILE A 116 0.06 -7.57 -19.25
N VAL A 117 -1.12 -8.17 -19.05
CA VAL A 117 -1.79 -9.05 -20.02
C VAL A 117 -2.84 -8.33 -20.88
N GLY A 118 -3.14 -7.08 -20.55
CA GLY A 118 -4.15 -6.29 -21.24
C GLY A 118 -4.22 -4.88 -20.67
N GLY A 119 -5.13 -4.07 -21.21
CA GLY A 119 -5.24 -2.68 -20.84
C GLY A 119 -6.10 -1.85 -21.77
N ASP A 120 -6.13 -0.55 -21.50
CA ASP A 120 -6.76 0.46 -22.36
C ASP A 120 -5.88 1.72 -22.43
N MET A 121 -6.07 2.53 -23.47
CA MET A 121 -5.34 3.78 -23.62
C MET A 121 -6.20 4.87 -24.26
N SER A 122 -6.17 6.05 -23.65
CA SER A 122 -6.83 7.25 -24.14
C SER A 122 -5.91 8.48 -24.08
N SER A 123 -6.22 9.51 -24.87
CA SER A 123 -5.52 10.79 -24.79
C SER A 123 -6.21 11.75 -23.82
N ILE A 124 -5.44 12.53 -23.07
CA ILE A 124 -5.97 13.54 -22.14
C ILE A 124 -5.26 14.90 -22.32
N GLU A 125 -5.92 16.01 -21.97
CA GLU A 125 -5.32 17.35 -21.94
C GLU A 125 -4.52 17.62 -20.65
N GLY A 126 -4.79 16.86 -19.58
CA GLY A 126 -4.24 17.03 -18.24
C GLY A 126 -2.89 16.36 -17.97
N PRO A 127 -2.55 16.10 -16.69
CA PRO A 127 -1.43 15.22 -16.33
C PRO A 127 -1.67 13.78 -16.81
N ALA A 128 -0.60 13.02 -16.98
CA ALA A 128 -0.73 11.59 -17.25
C ALA A 128 -1.34 10.85 -16.05
N VAL A 129 -2.23 9.91 -16.34
CA VAL A 129 -2.85 9.03 -15.36
C VAL A 129 -2.62 7.59 -15.80
N LEU A 130 -2.13 6.77 -14.88
CA LEU A 130 -1.97 5.34 -15.02
C LEU A 130 -2.87 4.68 -13.97
N SER A 131 -3.66 3.69 -14.36
CA SER A 131 -4.35 2.81 -13.43
C SER A 131 -3.90 1.38 -13.66
N LEU A 132 -3.52 0.70 -12.58
CA LEU A 132 -3.09 -0.69 -12.61
C LEU A 132 -4.09 -1.53 -11.83
N THR A 133 -4.60 -2.57 -12.48
CA THR A 133 -5.28 -3.66 -11.77
C THR A 133 -4.31 -4.81 -11.66
N VAL A 134 -4.08 -5.31 -10.45
CA VAL A 134 -3.27 -6.52 -10.23
C VAL A 134 -4.16 -7.62 -9.69
N ALA A 135 -3.82 -8.86 -10.02
CA ALA A 135 -4.47 -10.02 -9.43
C ALA A 135 -3.45 -11.12 -9.13
N GLY A 136 -3.65 -11.76 -7.98
CA GLY A 136 -2.89 -12.88 -7.50
C GLY A 136 -3.79 -13.99 -6.97
N ARG A 137 -3.16 -15.05 -6.47
CA ARG A 137 -3.84 -16.23 -5.93
C ARG A 137 -3.31 -16.60 -4.56
N THR A 138 -4.21 -17.10 -3.72
CA THR A 138 -3.86 -17.74 -2.45
C THR A 138 -4.77 -18.95 -2.21
N THR A 139 -4.27 -19.93 -1.47
CA THR A 139 -5.03 -21.14 -1.11
C THR A 139 -5.81 -20.98 0.19
N SER A 140 -5.49 -19.95 0.97
CA SER A 140 -6.07 -19.70 2.29
C SER A 140 -6.67 -18.30 2.31
N MET A 141 -7.79 -18.12 3.01
CA MET A 141 -8.39 -16.80 3.20
C MET A 141 -7.44 -15.93 4.03
N PRO A 142 -6.94 -14.80 3.49
CA PRO A 142 -6.16 -13.84 4.27
C PRO A 142 -7.01 -13.21 5.37
N LEU A 143 -6.39 -12.81 6.48
CA LEU A 143 -7.09 -12.03 7.50
C LEU A 143 -7.28 -10.60 7.01
N ALA A 144 -8.55 -10.18 6.97
CA ALA A 144 -8.88 -8.81 6.62
C ALA A 144 -8.55 -7.83 7.75
N ARG A 145 -8.22 -6.58 7.42
CA ARG A 145 -8.03 -5.49 8.40
C ARG A 145 -9.17 -5.41 9.40
N SER A 146 -10.41 -5.56 8.93
CA SER A 146 -11.64 -5.59 9.76
C SER A 146 -11.71 -6.72 10.81
N GLN A 147 -10.84 -7.72 10.73
CA GLN A 147 -10.77 -8.84 11.68
C GLN A 147 -9.75 -8.60 12.80
N ALA A 148 -9.03 -7.48 12.78
CA ALA A 148 -8.07 -7.13 13.81
C ALA A 148 -8.75 -6.95 15.17
N GLN A 149 -8.07 -7.35 16.26
CA GLN A 149 -8.64 -7.36 17.60
C GLN A 149 -7.84 -6.50 18.58
N PRO A 150 -8.50 -5.87 19.56
CA PRO A 150 -7.83 -5.23 20.69
C PRO A 150 -6.86 -6.20 21.40
N GLY A 151 -5.71 -5.67 21.82
CA GLY A 151 -4.64 -6.44 22.46
C GLY A 151 -3.68 -7.14 21.50
N TRP A 152 -3.99 -7.19 20.19
CA TRP A 152 -3.01 -7.64 19.19
C TRP A 152 -1.84 -6.68 19.11
N SER A 153 -0.68 -7.25 18.84
CA SER A 153 0.59 -6.54 18.71
C SER A 153 0.73 -6.01 17.28
N VAL A 154 1.41 -4.88 17.13
CA VAL A 154 1.69 -4.22 15.85
C VAL A 154 3.19 -4.28 15.63
N ALA A 155 3.60 -4.67 14.43
CA ALA A 155 4.99 -4.70 13.98
C ALA A 155 5.09 -4.20 12.54
N VAL A 156 6.32 -3.98 12.06
CA VAL A 156 6.62 -3.70 10.65
C VAL A 156 7.75 -4.59 10.17
N THR A 157 7.77 -4.90 8.87
CA THR A 157 8.77 -5.82 8.29
C THR A 157 10.18 -5.24 8.22
N GLY A 158 10.32 -3.92 8.27
CA GLY A 158 11.61 -3.27 8.10
C GLY A 158 11.58 -1.76 8.37
N PRO A 159 12.74 -1.09 8.17
CA PRO A 159 12.88 0.33 8.44
C PRO A 159 12.06 1.22 7.48
N LEU A 160 11.34 2.20 8.04
CA LEU A 160 10.47 3.11 7.30
C LEU A 160 11.10 4.50 7.07
N GLY A 161 10.57 5.27 6.11
CA GLY A 161 10.98 6.64 5.82
C GLY A 161 11.95 6.80 4.65
N ALA A 162 12.31 5.69 3.98
CA ALA A 162 13.22 5.71 2.84
C ALA A 162 12.57 6.40 1.62
N ALA A 163 11.27 6.21 1.42
CA ALA A 163 10.53 6.83 0.32
C ALA A 163 10.48 8.36 0.46
N ALA A 164 10.19 8.88 1.66
CA ALA A 164 10.21 10.32 1.94
C ALA A 164 11.59 10.96 1.71
N LEU A 165 12.67 10.28 2.09
CA LEU A 165 14.03 10.74 1.79
C LEU A 165 14.28 10.84 0.28
N ALA A 166 13.95 9.78 -0.45
CA ALA A 166 14.14 9.75 -1.90
C ALA A 166 13.31 10.84 -2.61
N LEU A 167 12.08 11.10 -2.14
CA LEU A 167 11.25 12.18 -2.64
C LEU A 167 11.90 13.55 -2.41
N ARG A 168 12.40 13.83 -1.19
CA ARG A 168 13.12 15.10 -0.90
C ARG A 168 14.37 15.30 -1.75
N GLU A 169 15.04 14.22 -2.09
CA GLU A 169 16.25 14.22 -2.92
C GLU A 169 15.94 14.27 -4.43
N HIS A 170 14.66 14.22 -4.83
CA HIS A 170 14.23 14.02 -6.21
C HIS A 170 14.94 12.83 -6.88
N ARG A 171 15.07 11.73 -6.14
CA ARG A 171 15.76 10.52 -6.56
C ARG A 171 14.77 9.40 -6.79
N ALA A 172 14.89 8.72 -7.92
CA ALA A 172 14.11 7.52 -8.18
C ALA A 172 14.40 6.46 -7.10
N PHE A 173 13.32 5.88 -6.56
CA PHE A 173 13.37 4.81 -5.58
C PHE A 173 12.68 3.57 -6.15
N ARG A 174 13.48 2.59 -6.57
CA ARG A 174 12.99 1.32 -7.10
C ARG A 174 12.72 0.36 -5.94
N LEU A 175 11.57 0.56 -5.28
CA LEU A 175 11.10 -0.35 -4.24
C LEU A 175 10.75 -1.73 -4.84
N VAL A 176 10.86 -2.78 -4.04
CA VAL A 176 10.54 -4.16 -4.42
C VAL A 176 9.48 -4.66 -3.44
N PRO A 177 8.28 -5.05 -3.91
CA PRO A 177 7.20 -5.49 -3.02
C PRO A 177 7.58 -6.80 -2.32
N LEU A 178 7.22 -6.90 -1.04
CA LEU A 178 7.56 -8.01 -0.16
C LEU A 178 6.64 -9.23 -0.34
N ILE A 179 6.49 -9.72 -1.58
CA ILE A 179 5.54 -10.81 -1.93
C ILE A 179 5.75 -12.07 -1.08
N GLU A 180 6.97 -12.61 -1.04
CA GLU A 180 7.26 -13.86 -0.32
C GLU A 180 7.16 -13.69 1.20
N GLU A 181 7.53 -12.52 1.70
CA GLU A 181 7.42 -12.21 3.12
C GLU A 181 5.96 -12.06 3.53
N GLY A 182 5.14 -11.36 2.73
CA GLY A 182 3.70 -11.27 2.92
C GLY A 182 3.01 -12.63 2.94
N ARG A 183 3.42 -13.56 2.05
CA ARG A 183 2.95 -14.96 2.06
C ARG A 183 3.30 -15.66 3.37
N ARG A 184 4.55 -15.51 3.83
CA ARG A 184 5.03 -16.09 5.09
C ARG A 184 4.23 -15.57 6.27
N LEU A 185 4.05 -14.26 6.39
CA LEU A 185 3.34 -13.62 7.50
C LEU A 185 1.85 -14.01 7.53
N ASN A 186 1.18 -14.05 6.38
CA ASN A 186 -0.20 -14.53 6.30
C ASN A 186 -0.31 -16.01 6.69
N SER A 187 0.69 -16.85 6.37
CA SER A 187 0.70 -18.26 6.77
C SER A 187 0.83 -18.47 8.29
N LEU A 188 1.39 -17.48 9.00
CA LEU A 188 1.46 -17.43 10.46
C LEU A 188 0.19 -16.83 11.10
N GLY A 189 -0.81 -16.47 10.30
CA GLY A 189 -2.06 -15.90 10.80
C GLY A 189 -1.95 -14.43 11.19
N LEU A 190 -0.98 -13.69 10.63
CA LEU A 190 -0.90 -12.24 10.80
C LEU A 190 -1.77 -11.51 9.78
N CYS A 191 -2.49 -10.50 10.25
CA CYS A 191 -3.18 -9.54 9.38
C CYS A 191 -2.19 -8.47 8.95
N CYS A 192 -1.85 -8.43 7.66
CA CYS A 192 -0.89 -7.47 7.14
C CYS A 192 -1.57 -6.39 6.28
N GLY A 193 -0.98 -5.21 6.25
CA GLY A 193 -1.30 -4.11 5.32
C GLY A 193 -0.01 -3.58 4.70
N ASP A 194 -0.06 -3.07 3.48
CA ASP A 194 1.06 -2.34 2.89
C ASP A 194 1.17 -0.93 3.52
N VAL A 195 2.37 -0.36 3.56
CA VAL A 195 2.58 1.00 4.08
C VAL A 195 2.58 2.01 2.92
N SER A 196 1.40 2.28 2.36
CA SER A 196 1.20 3.16 1.21
C SER A 196 0.99 4.63 1.57
N ASP A 197 0.33 4.96 2.69
CA ASP A 197 0.06 6.35 3.10
C ASP A 197 0.85 6.80 4.34
N GLY A 198 1.63 5.89 4.90
CA GLY A 198 2.38 6.05 6.14
C GLY A 198 1.79 5.24 7.29
N LEU A 199 2.66 4.78 8.21
CA LEU A 199 2.30 3.85 9.27
C LEU A 199 1.12 4.34 10.12
N VAL A 200 1.06 5.62 10.45
CA VAL A 200 -0.05 6.18 11.24
C VAL A 200 -1.37 6.13 10.47
N ARG A 201 -1.38 6.49 9.19
CA ARG A 201 -2.56 6.35 8.31
C ARG A 201 -2.99 4.89 8.16
N GLU A 202 -2.04 3.96 8.05
CA GLU A 202 -2.38 2.53 8.02
C GLU A 202 -3.07 2.09 9.31
N MET A 203 -2.58 2.50 10.47
CA MET A 203 -3.24 2.19 11.74
C MET A 203 -4.62 2.82 11.87
N GLU A 204 -4.85 3.99 11.26
CA GLU A 204 -6.18 4.59 11.21
C GLU A 204 -7.14 3.83 10.29
N LYS A 205 -6.66 3.27 9.17
CA LYS A 205 -7.44 2.35 8.33
C LYS A 205 -7.84 1.10 9.13
N PHE A 206 -6.91 0.49 9.88
CA PHE A 206 -7.21 -0.60 10.81
C PHE A 206 -8.26 -0.19 11.85
N ALA A 207 -8.10 0.98 12.47
CA ALA A 207 -9.03 1.51 13.46
C ALA A 207 -10.45 1.68 12.87
N ALA A 208 -10.55 2.29 11.69
CA ALA A 208 -11.82 2.50 11.02
C ALA A 208 -12.51 1.21 10.58
N MET A 209 -11.75 0.23 10.07
CA MET A 209 -12.30 -1.02 9.53
C MET A 209 -12.65 -2.06 10.61
N ALA A 210 -11.86 -2.14 11.69
CA ALA A 210 -12.05 -3.12 12.76
C ALA A 210 -12.77 -2.57 13.99
N GLY A 211 -12.92 -1.24 14.10
CA GLY A 211 -13.49 -0.61 15.29
C GLY A 211 -12.56 -0.68 16.52
N VAL A 212 -11.25 -0.65 16.27
CA VAL A 212 -10.19 -0.65 17.29
C VAL A 212 -9.49 0.72 17.28
N GLY A 213 -8.51 0.92 18.16
CA GLY A 213 -7.47 1.93 17.92
C GLY A 213 -6.10 1.35 18.19
N CYS A 214 -5.11 2.22 18.35
CA CYS A 214 -3.72 1.79 18.39
C CYS A 214 -2.86 2.73 19.23
N VAL A 215 -1.92 2.15 19.96
CA VAL A 215 -0.82 2.89 20.60
C VAL A 215 0.50 2.37 20.04
N LEU A 216 1.18 3.20 19.27
CA LEU A 216 2.54 2.98 18.78
C LEU A 216 3.56 3.56 19.77
N GLN A 217 4.66 2.86 19.98
CA GLN A 217 5.84 3.35 20.71
C GLN A 217 6.84 3.91 19.70
N GLY A 218 6.90 5.24 19.57
CA GLY A 218 7.74 5.89 18.56
C GLY A 218 9.23 5.56 18.69
N ALA A 219 9.71 5.25 19.90
CA ALA A 219 11.09 4.83 20.13
C ALA A 219 11.43 3.46 19.52
N ASP A 220 10.43 2.62 19.28
CA ASP A 220 10.58 1.25 18.78
C ASP A 220 10.35 1.16 17.26
N VAL A 221 9.91 2.25 16.62
CA VAL A 221 9.69 2.28 15.16
C VAL A 221 11.04 2.33 14.43
N PRO A 222 11.38 1.31 13.61
CA PRO A 222 12.64 1.28 12.90
C PRO A 222 12.67 2.35 11.80
N CYS A 223 13.65 3.24 11.87
CA CYS A 223 13.84 4.30 10.88
C CYS A 223 14.90 3.90 9.85
N ALA A 224 14.62 4.13 8.57
CA ALA A 224 15.60 3.95 7.51
C ALA A 224 16.83 4.86 7.74
N PRO A 225 18.03 4.46 7.26
CA PRO A 225 19.23 5.27 7.44
C PRO A 225 19.06 6.71 6.94
N GLY A 226 19.19 7.68 7.85
CA GLY A 226 19.01 9.11 7.56
C GLY A 226 17.57 9.63 7.66
N ALA A 227 16.59 8.76 7.88
CA ALA A 227 15.19 9.15 8.07
C ALA A 227 14.98 9.62 9.50
N SER A 228 14.12 10.62 9.67
CA SER A 228 13.62 11.00 11.00
C SER A 228 12.49 10.06 11.44
N LEU A 229 12.14 10.11 12.73
CA LEU A 229 10.96 9.40 13.22
C LEU A 229 9.67 9.89 12.56
N GLU A 230 9.55 11.19 12.28
CA GLU A 230 8.41 11.74 11.55
C GLU A 230 8.33 11.13 10.14
N ASP A 231 9.46 11.01 9.44
CA ASP A 231 9.50 10.30 8.14
C ASP A 231 9.04 8.84 8.29
N ALA A 232 9.54 8.10 9.27
CA ALA A 232 9.16 6.69 9.45
C ALA A 232 7.66 6.52 9.75
N LEU A 233 7.04 7.46 10.46
CA LEU A 233 5.64 7.39 10.86
C LEU A 233 4.67 7.85 9.76
N THR A 234 5.09 8.77 8.88
CA THR A 234 4.20 9.44 7.92
C THR A 234 4.59 9.27 6.45
N SER A 235 5.73 8.64 6.15
CA SER A 235 6.15 8.35 4.79
C SER A 235 5.31 7.22 4.22
N GLY A 236 4.61 7.52 3.13
CA GLY A 236 3.93 6.54 2.30
C GLY A 236 4.83 5.96 1.21
N GLU A 237 4.23 5.12 0.37
CA GLU A 237 4.87 4.45 -0.78
C GLU A 237 6.12 3.64 -0.37
N GLU A 238 6.07 3.01 0.81
CA GLU A 238 7.12 2.12 1.32
C GLU A 238 6.92 0.70 0.80
N ALA A 239 8.00 -0.09 0.74
CA ALA A 239 7.91 -1.51 0.39
C ALA A 239 7.40 -2.39 1.56
N GLU A 240 7.52 -1.86 2.78
CA GLU A 240 7.32 -2.59 4.02
C GLU A 240 5.83 -2.84 4.28
N LEU A 241 5.56 -3.87 5.08
CA LEU A 241 4.24 -4.22 5.56
C LEU A 241 4.11 -3.84 7.03
N VAL A 242 2.93 -3.34 7.41
CA VAL A 242 2.48 -3.36 8.80
C VAL A 242 1.82 -4.71 9.09
N CYS A 243 2.16 -5.31 10.23
CA CYS A 243 1.72 -6.65 10.62
C CYS A 243 1.03 -6.58 11.97
N VAL A 244 -0.17 -7.14 12.05
CA VAL A 244 -0.99 -7.11 13.26
C VAL A 244 -1.45 -8.52 13.61
N GLY A 245 -1.26 -8.93 14.86
CA GLY A 245 -1.67 -10.25 15.31
C GLY A 245 -1.38 -10.54 16.78
N PRO A 246 -1.71 -11.75 17.26
CA PRO A 246 -1.26 -12.24 18.56
C PRO A 246 0.27 -12.08 18.74
N GLN A 247 0.70 -11.75 19.96
CA GLN A 247 2.12 -11.47 20.24
C GLN A 247 3.03 -12.66 19.91
N ASP A 248 2.59 -13.89 20.21
CA ASP A 248 3.30 -15.12 19.89
C ASP A 248 3.49 -15.30 18.38
N ALA A 249 2.50 -14.94 17.56
CA ALA A 249 2.62 -14.97 16.10
C ALA A 249 3.59 -13.90 15.57
N ILE A 250 3.64 -12.71 16.18
CA ILE A 250 4.63 -11.66 15.85
C ILE A 250 6.05 -12.13 16.19
N GLU A 251 6.24 -12.74 17.35
CA GLU A 251 7.52 -13.30 17.79
C GLU A 251 7.95 -14.48 16.90
N GLU A 252 7.03 -15.39 16.54
CA GLU A 252 7.28 -16.49 15.61
C GLU A 252 7.66 -15.96 14.21
N ALA A 253 7.07 -14.84 13.79
CA ALA A 253 7.45 -14.16 12.57
C ALA A 253 8.85 -13.53 12.62
N GLY A 254 9.48 -13.43 13.79
CA GLY A 254 10.76 -12.76 13.98
C GLY A 254 10.68 -11.24 13.86
N LEU A 255 9.50 -10.68 14.10
CA LEU A 255 9.27 -9.24 14.07
C LEU A 255 9.29 -8.67 15.50
N GLU A 256 9.66 -7.41 15.63
CA GLU A 256 9.64 -6.69 16.91
C GLU A 256 8.34 -5.90 17.06
N GLU A 257 7.72 -6.00 18.23
CA GLU A 257 6.53 -5.21 18.55
C GLU A 257 6.89 -3.73 18.67
N ILE A 258 6.19 -2.90 17.91
CA ILE A 258 6.30 -1.43 17.95
C ILE A 258 5.06 -0.77 18.57
N GLY A 259 4.06 -1.56 18.95
CA GLY A 259 2.80 -1.05 19.49
C GLY A 259 1.75 -2.13 19.67
N LYS A 260 0.57 -1.71 20.13
CA LYS A 260 -0.58 -2.61 20.33
C LYS A 260 -1.89 -1.97 19.89
N LEU A 261 -2.82 -2.80 19.44
CA LEU A 261 -4.21 -2.41 19.25
C LEU A 261 -4.92 -2.25 20.58
N THR A 262 -5.85 -1.31 20.65
CA THR A 262 -6.61 -0.96 21.85
C THR A 262 -8.11 -0.95 21.60
N ASP A 263 -8.90 -1.06 22.67
CA ASP A 263 -10.36 -0.89 22.62
C ASP A 263 -10.78 0.57 22.38
N ALA A 264 -9.89 1.53 22.64
CA ALA A 264 -10.12 2.94 22.34
C ALA A 264 -9.93 3.16 20.85
N GLY A 265 -10.90 3.77 20.16
CA GLY A 265 -10.89 3.96 18.69
C GLY A 265 -9.92 5.02 18.15
N ASP A 266 -8.93 5.46 18.95
CA ASP A 266 -7.97 6.47 18.55
C ASP A 266 -6.58 5.88 18.29
N VAL A 267 -5.86 6.47 17.33
CA VAL A 267 -4.46 6.13 17.03
C VAL A 267 -3.56 7.15 17.72
N LYS A 268 -2.63 6.66 18.56
CA LYS A 268 -1.68 7.47 19.30
C LYS A 268 -0.26 7.00 19.04
N VAL A 269 0.68 7.94 19.04
CA VAL A 269 2.11 7.66 19.03
C VAL A 269 2.73 8.23 20.30
N ILE A 270 3.35 7.36 21.10
CA ILE A 270 4.10 7.76 22.29
C ILE A 270 5.50 8.19 21.88
N GLY A 271 5.96 9.34 22.37
CA GLY A 271 7.31 9.84 22.10
C GLY A 271 7.46 10.61 20.78
N ALA A 272 6.36 10.88 20.07
CA ALA A 272 6.33 11.74 18.89
C ALA A 272 5.17 12.74 18.99
N ASP A 273 5.43 13.99 18.60
CA ASP A 273 4.39 15.01 18.38
C ASP A 273 4.33 15.27 16.87
N LEU A 274 3.34 14.66 16.20
CA LEU A 274 3.24 14.63 14.76
C LEU A 274 2.49 15.83 14.22
N LYS A 275 3.05 16.49 13.20
CA LYS A 275 2.35 17.60 12.51
C LYS A 275 1.34 17.10 11.49
N THR A 276 1.58 15.91 10.95
CA THR A 276 0.75 15.22 9.96
C THR A 276 0.68 13.75 10.30
N THR A 277 -0.37 13.08 9.88
CA THR A 277 -0.59 11.64 10.12
C THR A 277 -0.19 10.77 8.91
N GLY A 278 0.04 11.38 7.75
CA GLY A 278 0.34 10.71 6.48
C GLY A 278 -0.37 11.42 5.32
N TYR A 279 -0.50 10.75 4.18
CA TYR A 279 -1.11 11.32 2.98
C TYR A 279 -2.65 11.14 2.95
N ASP A 280 -3.37 12.12 2.40
CA ASP A 280 -4.82 12.06 2.14
C ASP A 280 -5.13 12.93 0.91
N HIS A 281 -5.71 12.32 -0.12
CA HIS A 281 -6.01 12.99 -1.39
C HIS A 281 -7.05 14.12 -1.27
N PHE A 282 -7.84 14.14 -0.21
CA PHE A 282 -9.02 15.00 -0.05
C PHE A 282 -9.01 15.82 1.25
N ALA A 283 -7.89 15.88 1.97
CA ALA A 283 -7.71 16.72 3.16
C ALA A 283 -7.84 18.23 2.87
#